data_AF-A0A2W0B545-F1
#
_entry.id   AF-A0A2W0B545-F1
#
_cell.length_a   1.000
_cell.length_b   1.000
_cell.length_c   1.000
_cell.angle_alpha   90.00
_cell.angle_beta   90.00
_cell.angle_gamma   90.00
#
_symmetry.space_group_name_H-M   'P 1'
#
loop_
_entity.id
_entity.type
_entity.pdbx_description
1 polymer ?
#
loop_
_entity_poly.entity_id
_entity_poly.type
_entity_poly.pdbx_seq_one_letter_code
_entity_poly.pdbx_strand_id
1 'polypeptide(L)'
;ARVRRDGAGHLVYDPKFIPPCTKLTASPELLAIVRRLLETLQEKQKFFSRTQNAAGVFQAGTRQLDVANFWFLHTVNGAIAALRHLYTSKRGHPEELFGQLSRIAGELCTFGMDSHPDNLPLYDHRQLEQCFGALEAHIRRHLEILVPTNTVNIQLTPVQRNFYRGVVQDQRCFGRSTWILGVRSSARRA
;
A
#
# COMPACT_ATOMS: atom_id res chain seq x y z
N ALA A 1 -5.18 26.27 -14.94
CA ALA A 1 -5.66 25.01 -15.57
C ALA A 1 -4.72 24.67 -16.73
N ARG A 2 -4.51 23.39 -17.03
CA ARG A 2 -3.74 22.93 -18.19
C ARG A 2 -4.70 22.35 -19.23
N VAL A 3 -4.50 22.70 -20.49
CA VAL A 3 -5.30 22.21 -21.62
C VAL A 3 -4.43 21.27 -22.44
N ARG A 4 -5.01 20.15 -22.87
CA ARG A 4 -4.37 19.17 -23.77
C ARG A 4 -5.32 18.88 -24.93
N ARG A 5 -4.78 18.35 -26.02
CA ARG A 5 -5.62 17.82 -27.11
C ARG A 5 -6.04 16.39 -26.78
N ASP A 6 -7.30 16.06 -27.05
CA ASP A 6 -7.76 14.68 -27.05
C ASP A 6 -7.31 13.95 -28.33
N GLY A 7 -7.55 12.64 -28.40
CA GLY A 7 -7.21 11.83 -29.59
C GLY A 7 -7.99 12.20 -30.86
N ALA A 8 -9.04 13.02 -30.74
CA ALA A 8 -9.85 13.53 -31.85
C ALA A 8 -9.50 14.98 -32.23
N GLY A 9 -8.52 15.61 -31.56
CA GLY A 9 -8.07 16.97 -31.81
C GLY A 9 -8.81 18.07 -31.03
N HIS A 10 -9.78 17.74 -30.18
CA HIS A 10 -10.46 18.72 -29.34
C HIS A 10 -9.60 19.15 -28.15
N LEU A 11 -9.75 20.39 -27.71
CA LEU A 11 -9.11 20.90 -26.50
C LEU A 11 -9.89 20.46 -25.27
N VAL A 12 -9.24 19.69 -24.38
CA VAL A 12 -9.81 19.20 -23.13
C VAL A 12 -8.93 19.62 -21.95
N TYR A 13 -9.56 19.86 -20.80
CA TYR A 13 -8.81 20.10 -19.56
C TYR A 13 -8.07 18.83 -19.15
N ASP A 14 -6.87 19.01 -18.63
CA ASP A 14 -6.10 17.90 -18.07
C ASP A 14 -6.58 17.59 -16.64
N PRO A 15 -7.20 16.42 -16.39
CA PRO A 15 -7.70 16.06 -15.07
C PRO A 15 -6.58 15.81 -14.06
N LYS A 16 -5.35 15.53 -14.52
CA LYS A 16 -4.19 15.27 -13.64
C LYS A 16 -3.50 16.55 -13.19
N PHE A 17 -3.85 17.69 -13.76
CA PHE A 17 -3.20 18.94 -13.46
C PHE A 17 -3.54 19.41 -12.03
N ILE A 18 -2.49 19.66 -11.23
CA ILE A 18 -2.63 20.19 -9.87
C ILE A 18 -2.09 21.63 -9.86
N PRO A 19 -2.95 22.66 -9.75
CA PRO A 19 -2.48 24.04 -9.59
C PRO A 19 -1.89 24.25 -8.19
N PRO A 20 -0.99 25.23 -8.01
CA PRO A 20 -0.63 25.75 -6.69
C PRO A 20 -1.90 26.16 -5.95
N CYS A 21 -2.13 25.59 -4.77
CA CYS A 21 -3.37 25.80 -4.04
C CYS A 21 -3.17 25.87 -2.53
N THR A 22 -3.96 26.69 -1.86
CA THR A 22 -3.87 26.87 -0.40
C THR A 22 -4.71 25.88 0.39
N LYS A 23 -5.66 25.20 -0.28
CA LYS A 23 -6.55 24.21 0.32
C LYS A 23 -6.51 22.91 -0.46
N LEU A 24 -6.54 21.78 0.25
CA LEU A 24 -6.62 20.45 -0.38
C LEU A 24 -7.84 20.28 -1.28
N THR A 25 -8.97 20.90 -0.94
CA THR A 25 -10.22 20.82 -1.72
C THR A 25 -10.20 21.60 -3.03
N ALA A 26 -9.19 22.45 -3.26
CA ALA A 26 -9.07 23.22 -4.49
C ALA A 26 -8.65 22.36 -5.70
N SER A 27 -8.02 21.20 -5.47
CA SER A 27 -7.66 20.25 -6.52
C SER A 27 -8.33 18.89 -6.28
N PRO A 28 -9.25 18.45 -7.16
CA PRO A 28 -9.85 17.13 -7.09
C PRO A 28 -8.81 15.99 -7.17
N GLU A 29 -7.74 16.19 -7.94
CA GLU A 29 -6.69 15.18 -8.09
C GLU A 29 -5.89 14.98 -6.80
N LEU A 30 -5.63 16.04 -6.01
CA LEU A 30 -4.98 15.88 -4.70
C LEU A 30 -5.81 14.99 -3.77
N LEU A 31 -7.13 15.22 -3.70
CA LEU A 31 -8.02 14.37 -2.92
C LEU A 31 -8.10 12.96 -3.48
N ALA A 32 -8.03 12.79 -4.81
CA ALA A 32 -7.98 11.48 -5.44
C ALA A 32 -6.72 10.71 -5.07
N ILE A 33 -5.54 11.35 -5.06
CA ILE A 33 -4.27 10.76 -4.59
C ILE A 33 -4.44 10.22 -3.16
N VAL A 34 -4.91 11.05 -2.23
CA VAL A 34 -5.11 10.65 -0.82
C VAL A 34 -6.09 9.50 -0.69
N ARG A 35 -7.22 9.57 -1.42
CA ARG A 35 -8.22 8.50 -1.41
C ARG A 35 -7.62 7.18 -1.89
N ARG A 36 -6.94 7.18 -3.03
CA ARG A 36 -6.34 5.97 -3.60
C ARG A 36 -5.25 5.40 -2.67
N LEU A 37 -4.48 6.25 -1.98
CA LEU A 37 -3.49 5.80 -0.99
C LEU A 37 -4.16 5.19 0.24
N LEU A 38 -5.24 5.80 0.75
CA LEU A 38 -6.02 5.25 1.85
C LEU A 38 -6.61 3.87 1.51
N GLU A 39 -7.16 3.71 0.32
CA GLU A 39 -7.67 2.42 -0.17
C GLU A 39 -6.57 1.36 -0.18
N THR A 40 -5.42 1.67 -0.78
CA THR A 40 -4.26 0.76 -0.80
C THR A 40 -3.78 0.41 0.61
N LEU A 41 -3.67 1.38 1.51
CA LEU A 41 -3.26 1.13 2.90
C LEU A 41 -4.26 0.23 3.65
N GLN A 42 -5.56 0.46 3.49
CA GLN A 42 -6.60 -0.35 4.13
C GLN A 42 -6.60 -1.79 3.61
N GLU A 43 -6.35 -2.01 2.32
CA GLU A 43 -6.18 -3.34 1.76
C GLU A 43 -4.99 -4.08 2.39
N LYS A 44 -3.84 -3.40 2.48
CA LYS A 44 -2.63 -3.97 3.11
C LYS A 44 -2.85 -4.25 4.61
N GLN A 45 -3.53 -3.34 5.32
CA GLN A 45 -3.88 -3.53 6.73
C GLN A 45 -4.72 -4.80 6.93
N LYS A 46 -5.78 -4.98 6.14
CA LYS A 46 -6.65 -6.16 6.22
C LYS A 46 -5.87 -7.45 5.94
N PHE A 47 -4.95 -7.42 4.99
CA PHE A 47 -4.09 -8.57 4.67
C PHE A 47 -3.25 -8.98 5.87
N PHE A 48 -2.48 -8.05 6.45
CA PHE A 48 -1.59 -8.37 7.57
C PHE A 48 -2.32 -8.69 8.88
N SER A 49 -3.45 -8.04 9.16
CA SER A 49 -4.24 -8.36 10.35
C SER A 49 -4.85 -9.77 10.29
N ARG A 50 -5.26 -10.26 9.11
CA ARG A 50 -5.70 -11.65 8.93
C ARG A 50 -4.56 -12.64 9.16
N THR A 51 -3.38 -12.34 8.62
CA THR A 51 -2.18 -13.18 8.79
C THR A 51 -1.78 -13.28 10.27
N GLN A 52 -1.86 -12.18 11.02
CA GLN A 52 -1.60 -12.21 12.47
C GLN A 52 -2.63 -13.05 13.23
N ASN A 53 -3.93 -12.89 12.95
CA ASN A 53 -4.97 -13.65 13.65
C ASN A 53 -4.90 -15.16 13.35
N ALA A 54 -4.50 -15.55 12.14
CA ALA A 54 -4.32 -16.95 11.76
C ALA A 54 -3.09 -17.61 12.42
N ALA A 55 -2.09 -16.83 12.84
CA ALA A 55 -0.89 -17.34 13.49
C ALA A 55 -1.09 -17.69 14.98
N GLY A 56 -2.30 -17.47 15.54
CA GLY A 56 -2.59 -17.65 16.97
C GLY A 56 -2.20 -16.41 17.80
N VAL A 57 -2.31 -16.51 19.14
CA VAL A 57 -1.92 -15.43 20.06
C VAL A 57 -0.49 -15.01 19.73
N PHE A 58 -0.35 -13.78 19.22
CA PHE A 58 0.91 -13.19 18.81
C PHE A 58 1.87 -13.15 20.01
N GLN A 59 2.70 -14.19 20.18
CA GLN A 59 3.87 -14.14 21.04
C GLN A 59 4.95 -13.39 20.27
N ALA A 60 4.99 -12.08 20.48
CA ALA A 60 6.02 -11.21 19.92
C ALA A 60 7.41 -11.82 20.20
N GLY A 61 8.18 -12.10 19.14
CA GLY A 61 9.60 -12.44 19.26
C GLY A 61 10.02 -13.86 18.87
N THR A 62 9.13 -14.75 18.40
CA THR A 62 9.57 -16.13 18.05
C THR A 62 10.17 -16.27 16.64
N ARG A 63 9.91 -15.33 15.70
CA ARG A 63 10.52 -15.30 14.35
C ARG A 63 10.77 -13.88 13.84
N GLN A 64 11.87 -13.69 13.11
CA GLN A 64 12.27 -12.39 12.55
C GLN A 64 11.25 -11.81 11.55
N LEU A 65 10.55 -12.67 10.79
CA LEU A 65 9.50 -12.26 9.87
C LEU A 65 8.28 -11.66 10.60
N ASP A 66 7.99 -12.11 11.83
CA ASP A 66 6.85 -11.64 12.61
C ASP A 66 7.07 -10.20 13.11
N VAL A 67 8.34 -9.85 13.39
CA VAL A 67 8.74 -8.50 13.80
C VAL A 67 8.61 -7.52 12.63
N ALA A 68 9.09 -7.89 11.44
CA ALA A 68 8.95 -7.05 10.24
C ALA A 68 7.47 -6.80 9.88
N ASN A 69 6.64 -7.85 9.91
CA ASN A 69 5.20 -7.73 9.67
C ASN A 69 4.50 -6.85 10.72
N PHE A 70 4.92 -6.92 11.98
CA PHE A 70 4.39 -6.08 13.04
C PHE A 70 4.75 -4.60 12.84
N TRP A 71 6.01 -4.29 12.53
CA TRP A 71 6.42 -2.92 12.23
C TRP A 71 5.69 -2.37 11.01
N PHE A 72 5.50 -3.18 9.97
CA PHE A 72 4.73 -2.76 8.80
C PHE A 72 3.27 -2.46 9.17
N LEU A 73 2.63 -3.33 9.96
CA LEU A 73 1.26 -3.11 10.41
C LEU A 73 1.16 -1.85 11.29
N HIS A 74 2.16 -1.58 12.14
CA HIS A 74 2.25 -0.36 12.94
C HIS A 74 2.29 0.88 12.05
N THR A 75 3.20 0.94 11.07
CA THR A 75 3.32 2.03 10.09
C THR A 75 2.02 2.24 9.33
N VAL A 76 1.40 1.17 8.81
CA VAL A 76 0.15 1.25 8.06
C VAL A 76 -1.01 1.77 8.92
N ASN A 77 -1.14 1.29 10.16
CA ASN A 77 -2.19 1.75 11.06
C ASN A 77 -2.05 3.24 11.40
N GLY A 78 -0.82 3.69 11.68
CA GLY A 78 -0.52 5.11 11.91
C GLY A 78 -0.85 5.98 10.68
N ALA A 79 -0.43 5.52 9.50
CA ALA A 79 -0.70 6.19 8.23
C ALA A 79 -2.20 6.34 7.94
N ILE A 80 -3.00 5.27 8.13
CA ILE A 80 -4.44 5.30 7.90
C ILE A 80 -5.12 6.33 8.80
N ALA A 81 -4.76 6.37 10.09
CA ALA A 81 -5.36 7.31 11.04
C ALA A 81 -5.11 8.77 10.63
N ALA A 82 -3.84 9.11 10.34
CA ALA A 82 -3.45 10.46 9.95
C ALA A 82 -4.09 10.89 8.62
N LEU A 83 -4.01 10.06 7.59
CA LEU A 83 -4.55 10.38 6.26
C LEU A 83 -6.07 10.44 6.26
N ARG A 84 -6.75 9.56 7.02
CA ARG A 84 -8.22 9.57 7.13
C ARG A 84 -8.71 10.86 7.79
N HIS A 85 -7.99 11.37 8.79
CA HIS A 85 -8.32 12.65 9.40
C HIS A 85 -8.25 13.78 8.36
N LEU A 86 -7.11 13.92 7.66
CA LEU A 86 -6.93 14.97 6.64
C LEU A 86 -7.96 14.87 5.50
N TYR A 87 -8.22 13.66 5.01
CA TYR A 87 -9.19 13.41 3.96
C TYR A 87 -10.63 13.77 4.39
N THR A 88 -11.00 13.45 5.62
CA THR A 88 -12.36 13.67 6.14
C THR A 88 -12.59 15.13 6.51
N SER A 89 -11.59 15.77 7.13
CA SER A 89 -11.64 17.18 7.53
C SER A 89 -11.81 18.11 6.34
N LYS A 90 -11.39 17.69 5.12
CA LYS A 90 -11.48 18.46 3.86
C LYS A 90 -10.94 19.89 4.01
N ARG A 91 -9.97 20.05 4.91
CA ARG A 91 -9.37 21.29 5.37
C ARG A 91 -7.87 21.04 5.55
N GLY A 92 -7.08 22.10 5.44
CA GLY A 92 -5.63 22.04 5.56
C GLY A 92 -4.90 22.48 4.30
N HIS A 93 -3.67 22.89 4.51
CA HIS A 93 -2.74 23.29 3.45
C HIS A 93 -2.11 22.05 2.82
N PRO A 94 -1.78 22.03 1.50
CA PRO A 94 -1.14 20.86 0.90
C PRO A 94 0.21 20.50 1.55
N GLU A 95 0.92 21.46 2.10
CA GLU A 95 2.16 21.19 2.85
C GLU A 95 1.94 20.26 4.05
N GLU A 96 0.84 20.42 4.80
CA GLU A 96 0.54 19.56 5.96
C GLU A 96 0.35 18.10 5.52
N LEU A 97 -0.38 17.91 4.41
CA LEU A 97 -0.54 16.59 3.80
C LEU A 97 0.80 16.05 3.29
N PHE A 98 1.60 16.88 2.62
CA PHE A 98 2.90 16.48 2.11
C PHE A 98 3.84 16.03 3.24
N GLY A 99 3.84 16.73 4.37
CA GLY A 99 4.60 16.35 5.56
C GLY A 99 4.19 14.99 6.09
N GLN A 100 2.89 14.70 6.19
CA GLN A 100 2.41 13.37 6.60
C GLN A 100 2.79 12.28 5.60
N LEU A 101 2.63 12.53 4.30
CA LEU A 101 3.04 11.58 3.26
C LEU A 101 4.55 11.34 3.27
N SER A 102 5.36 12.37 3.50
CA SER A 102 6.83 12.26 3.57
C SER A 102 7.26 11.43 4.77
N ARG A 103 6.60 11.62 5.92
CA ARG A 103 6.81 10.78 7.11
C ARG A 103 6.50 9.31 6.80
N ILE A 104 5.35 9.03 6.20
CA ILE A 104 4.95 7.66 5.82
C ILE A 104 5.96 7.06 4.84
N ALA A 105 6.40 7.82 3.84
CA ALA A 105 7.40 7.37 2.88
C ALA A 105 8.73 7.02 3.55
N GLY A 106 9.21 7.86 4.48
CA GLY A 106 10.43 7.60 5.25
C GLY A 106 10.31 6.38 6.16
N GLU A 107 9.17 6.18 6.82
CA GLU A 107 8.89 4.96 7.59
C GLU A 107 8.92 3.71 6.68
N LEU A 108 8.41 3.83 5.45
CA LEU A 108 8.43 2.73 4.47
C LEU A 108 9.83 2.43 3.89
N CYS A 109 10.77 3.39 3.91
CA CYS A 109 12.17 3.14 3.51
C CYS A 109 12.81 2.02 4.35
N THR A 110 12.37 1.81 5.59
CA THR A 110 12.89 0.73 6.47
C THR A 110 12.71 -0.68 5.90
N PHE A 111 11.82 -0.84 4.92
CA PHE A 111 11.52 -2.12 4.29
C PHE A 111 12.08 -2.26 2.86
N GLY A 112 12.66 -1.20 2.29
CA GLY A 112 13.25 -1.21 0.95
C GLY A 112 14.77 -1.38 1.03
N MET A 113 15.35 -2.31 0.24
CA MET A 113 16.80 -2.51 0.23
C MET A 113 17.57 -1.32 -0.39
N ASP A 114 16.98 -0.64 -1.39
CA ASP A 114 17.59 0.48 -2.11
C ASP A 114 16.86 1.81 -1.85
N SER A 115 16.24 1.97 -0.68
CA SER A 115 15.44 3.13 -0.33
C SER A 115 16.06 3.91 0.82
N HIS A 116 16.31 5.20 0.61
CA HIS A 116 16.89 6.08 1.63
C HIS A 116 16.00 7.32 1.84
N PRO A 117 15.74 7.75 3.09
CA PRO A 117 14.94 8.94 3.38
C PRO A 117 15.43 10.22 2.69
N ASP A 118 16.74 10.38 2.50
CA ASP A 118 17.32 11.55 1.81
C ASP A 118 16.94 11.64 0.32
N ASN A 119 16.51 10.53 -0.28
CA ASN A 119 16.09 10.48 -1.68
C ASN A 119 14.59 10.78 -1.85
N LEU A 120 13.88 11.13 -0.77
CA LEU A 120 12.47 11.47 -0.85
C LEU A 120 12.24 12.80 -1.59
N PRO A 121 11.18 12.92 -2.40
CA PRO A 121 10.86 14.17 -3.07
C PRO A 121 10.71 15.33 -2.08
N LEU A 122 11.22 16.50 -2.47
CA LEU A 122 11.03 17.73 -1.72
C LEU A 122 9.72 18.41 -2.10
N TYR A 123 9.17 19.17 -1.17
CA TYR A 123 7.97 19.95 -1.41
C TYR A 123 8.27 21.12 -2.36
N ASP A 124 7.57 21.17 -3.49
CA ASP A 124 7.54 22.36 -4.36
C ASP A 124 6.09 22.80 -4.55
N HIS A 125 5.72 23.89 -3.88
CA HIS A 125 4.37 24.47 -3.98
C HIS A 125 4.02 24.93 -5.40
N ARG A 126 5.01 25.23 -6.24
CA ARG A 126 4.80 25.66 -7.63
C ARG A 126 4.60 24.46 -8.55
N GLN A 127 5.01 23.26 -8.13
CA GLN A 127 4.96 22.02 -8.89
C GLN A 127 4.31 20.88 -8.10
N LEU A 128 3.15 21.16 -7.49
CA LEU A 128 2.42 20.19 -6.65
C LEU A 128 2.16 18.85 -7.37
N GLU A 129 1.84 18.87 -8.65
CA GLU A 129 1.63 17.65 -9.44
C GLU A 129 2.85 16.72 -9.44
N GLN A 130 4.05 17.28 -9.60
CA GLN A 130 5.28 16.49 -9.68
C GLN A 130 5.69 15.97 -8.31
N CYS A 131 5.72 16.83 -7.28
CA CYS A 131 6.17 16.42 -5.95
C CYS A 131 5.19 15.42 -5.32
N PHE A 132 3.87 15.63 -5.42
CA PHE A 132 2.89 14.66 -4.92
C PHE A 132 2.87 13.37 -5.74
N GLY A 133 2.99 13.46 -7.07
CA GLY A 133 3.02 12.28 -7.93
C GLY A 133 4.22 11.38 -7.65
N ALA A 134 5.41 11.98 -7.49
CA ALA A 134 6.62 11.24 -7.14
C ALA A 134 6.49 10.56 -5.76
N LEU A 135 5.92 11.27 -4.78
CA LEU A 135 5.73 10.74 -3.44
C LEU A 135 4.65 9.63 -3.40
N GLU A 136 3.54 9.80 -4.12
CA GLU A 136 2.52 8.75 -4.27
C GLU A 136 3.14 7.48 -4.87
N ALA A 137 3.91 7.63 -5.96
CA ALA A 137 4.56 6.50 -6.63
C ALA A 137 5.55 5.78 -5.70
N HIS A 138 6.34 6.54 -4.92
CA HIS A 138 7.25 5.99 -3.93
C HIS A 138 6.52 5.16 -2.88
N ILE A 139 5.47 5.72 -2.25
CA ILE A 139 4.67 5.03 -1.22
C ILE A 139 4.05 3.75 -1.80
N ARG A 140 3.40 3.83 -2.97
CA ARG A 140 2.79 2.66 -3.61
C ARG A 140 3.79 1.54 -3.85
N ARG A 141 4.95 1.87 -4.43
CA ARG A 141 6.02 0.91 -4.69
C ARG A 141 6.44 0.17 -3.42
N HIS A 142 6.62 0.88 -2.30
CA HIS A 142 7.05 0.25 -1.05
C HIS A 142 5.96 -0.59 -0.39
N LEU A 143 4.69 -0.20 -0.54
CA LEU A 143 3.55 -1.02 -0.09
C LEU A 143 3.41 -2.33 -0.89
N GLU A 144 3.98 -2.41 -2.10
CA GLU A 144 4.00 -3.64 -2.92
C GLU A 144 5.14 -4.60 -2.53
N ILE A 145 6.27 -4.10 -2.03
CA ILE A 145 7.45 -4.92 -1.70
C ILE A 145 7.13 -5.99 -0.63
N LEU A 146 6.35 -5.62 0.38
CA LEU A 146 6.07 -6.50 1.53
C LEU A 146 4.82 -7.37 1.37
N VAL A 147 3.97 -7.06 0.41
CA VAL A 147 2.82 -7.91 0.05
C VAL A 147 2.89 -8.12 -1.44
N PRO A 148 3.53 -9.20 -1.89
CA PRO A 148 3.39 -9.63 -3.27
C PRO A 148 1.90 -9.84 -3.53
N THR A 149 1.28 -8.89 -4.24
CA THR A 149 -0.12 -8.99 -4.66
C THR A 149 -0.35 -10.15 -5.64
N ASN A 150 0.74 -10.84 -6.04
CA ASN A 150 0.76 -11.98 -6.95
C ASN A 150 0.72 -13.36 -6.26
N THR A 151 0.60 -13.41 -4.93
CA THR A 151 0.47 -14.68 -4.21
C THR A 151 -0.91 -14.82 -3.59
N VAL A 152 -1.60 -15.91 -3.93
CA VAL A 152 -2.91 -16.25 -3.35
C VAL A 152 -2.71 -17.38 -2.35
N ASN A 153 -3.07 -17.14 -1.09
CA ASN A 153 -3.08 -18.19 -0.08
C ASN A 153 -4.38 -19.01 -0.22
N ILE A 154 -4.24 -20.33 -0.44
CA ILE A 154 -5.37 -21.24 -0.56
C ILE A 154 -5.48 -22.04 0.73
N GLN A 155 -6.51 -21.76 1.52
CA GLN A 155 -6.74 -22.48 2.77
C GLN A 155 -7.17 -23.93 2.46
N LEU A 156 -6.36 -24.88 2.94
CA LEU A 156 -6.65 -26.31 2.82
C LEU A 156 -7.48 -26.79 4.01
N THR A 157 -8.64 -27.38 3.75
CA THR A 157 -9.49 -28.06 4.75
C THR A 157 -9.39 -29.58 4.60
N PRO A 158 -9.24 -30.33 5.70
CA PRO A 158 -9.22 -31.80 5.64
C PRO A 158 -10.62 -32.32 5.30
N VAL A 159 -10.72 -33.19 4.30
CA VAL A 159 -11.99 -33.81 3.88
C VAL A 159 -12.03 -35.28 4.30
N GLN A 160 -10.92 -36.00 4.16
CA GLN A 160 -10.76 -37.39 4.56
C GLN A 160 -9.33 -37.61 5.05
N ARG A 161 -9.05 -38.82 5.57
CA ARG A 161 -7.70 -39.20 5.98
C ARG A 161 -6.74 -39.04 4.81
N ASN A 162 -5.71 -38.20 4.99
CA ASN A 162 -4.72 -37.83 3.97
C ASN A 162 -5.26 -37.04 2.76
N PHE A 163 -6.49 -36.54 2.81
CA PHE A 163 -7.09 -35.72 1.76
C PHE A 163 -7.41 -34.31 2.26
N TYR A 164 -6.85 -33.33 1.56
CA TYR A 164 -7.06 -31.90 1.81
C TYR A 164 -7.66 -31.24 0.58
N ARG A 165 -8.58 -30.30 0.78
CA ARG A 165 -9.25 -29.55 -0.27
C ARG A 165 -9.04 -28.05 -0.05
N GLY A 166 -8.66 -27.34 -1.10
CA GLY A 166 -8.62 -25.88 -1.11
C GLY A 166 -9.53 -25.34 -2.20
N VAL A 167 -10.35 -24.34 -1.88
CA VAL A 167 -11.19 -23.67 -2.88
C VAL A 167 -10.41 -22.51 -3.48
N VAL A 168 -10.18 -22.55 -4.79
CA VAL A 168 -9.49 -21.49 -5.53
C VAL A 168 -10.55 -20.58 -6.17
N GLN A 169 -10.73 -19.39 -5.61
CA GLN A 169 -11.72 -18.42 -6.11
C GLN A 169 -11.17 -17.53 -7.23
N ASP A 170 -9.85 -17.35 -7.29
CA ASP A 170 -9.21 -16.47 -8.25
C ASP A 170 -8.78 -17.25 -9.50
N GLN A 171 -9.42 -16.98 -10.64
CA GLN A 171 -9.10 -17.66 -11.90
C GLN A 171 -7.68 -17.35 -12.39
N ARG A 172 -7.06 -16.25 -11.93
CA ARG A 172 -5.67 -15.91 -12.27
C ARG A 172 -4.68 -16.97 -11.80
N CYS A 173 -5.02 -17.76 -10.78
CA CYS A 173 -4.21 -18.87 -10.29
C CYS A 173 -3.99 -19.97 -11.35
N PHE A 174 -4.87 -20.10 -12.35
CA PHE A 174 -4.77 -21.14 -13.39
C PHE A 174 -4.00 -20.70 -14.63
N GLY A 175 -3.55 -19.44 -14.69
CA GLY A 175 -2.68 -18.92 -15.74
C GLY A 175 -1.21 -19.28 -15.53
N ARG A 176 -0.31 -18.36 -15.88
CA ARG A 176 1.15 -18.52 -15.71
C ARG A 176 1.52 -18.29 -14.23
N SER A 177 1.32 -19.31 -13.39
CA SER A 177 1.51 -19.26 -11.93
C SER A 177 2.43 -20.37 -11.43
N THR A 178 3.01 -20.18 -10.25
CA THR A 178 3.78 -21.22 -9.54
C THR A 178 3.01 -21.64 -8.30
N TRP A 179 2.82 -22.94 -8.13
CA TRP A 179 2.12 -23.52 -6.98
C TRP A 179 3.14 -24.01 -5.96
N ILE A 180 2.95 -23.61 -4.70
CA ILE A 180 3.83 -23.97 -3.60
C ILE A 180 2.99 -24.62 -2.51
N LEU A 181 3.36 -25.83 -2.08
CA LEU A 181 2.74 -26.54 -0.97
C LEU A 181 3.66 -26.51 0.25
N GLY A 182 3.27 -25.77 1.28
CA GLY A 182 3.97 -25.77 2.57
C GLY A 182 3.53 -26.96 3.42
N VAL A 183 4.46 -27.87 3.75
CA VAL A 183 4.21 -29.02 4.63
C VAL A 183 4.95 -28.83 5.94
N ARG A 184 4.24 -28.94 7.06
CA ARG A 184 4.82 -29.00 8.40
C ARG A 184 4.60 -30.41 8.95
N SER A 185 5.67 -31.09 9.33
CA SER A 185 5.63 -32.42 9.95
C SER A 185 6.36 -32.39 11.29
N SER A 186 5.90 -33.21 12.24
CA SER A 186 6.58 -33.45 13.52
C SER A 186 7.72 -34.48 13.40
N ALA A 187 7.93 -35.07 12.22
CA ALA A 187 9.07 -35.94 11.97
C ALA A 187 10.38 -35.15 12.11
N ARG A 188 11.27 -35.61 12.99
CA ARG A 188 12.60 -35.03 13.19
C ARG A 188 13.37 -35.14 11.87
N ARG A 189 13.91 -34.02 11.36
CA ARG A 189 14.80 -34.02 10.18
C ARG A 189 15.94 -35.00 10.48
N ALA A 190 16.04 -36.08 9.70
CA ALA A 190 17.15 -37.01 9.70
C ALA A 190 18.36 -36.38 9.00
#